data_AF-A0A1V5M0A4-F1
#
_entry.id   AF-A0A1V5M0A4-F1
#
_cell.length_a   1.000
_cell.length_b   1.000
_cell.length_c   1.000
_cell.angle_alpha   90.00
_cell.angle_beta   90.00
_cell.angle_gamma   90.00
#
_symmetry.space_group_name_H-M   'P 1'
#
loop_
_entity.id
_entity.type
_entity.pdbx_description
1 polymer ?
#
loop_
_entity_poly.entity_id
_entity_poly.type
_entity_poly.pdbx_seq_one_letter_code
_entity_poly.pdbx_strand_id
1 'polypeptide(L)'
;MAKVAAVHGQKDARLLELKNVFEALKSELETHTGKEEKILFPYIRSLDSRSFDAAAHKRQPVFGTVLNPVKCMENEHEDAGQALLKMRELTDQYRAPQGACNSWLALLDGLEKLDKDLRIHIHKENSILFPRAIASELSGK
;
A
#
# COMPACT_ATOMS: atom_id res chain seq x y z
N MET A 1 12.74 10.36 8.64
CA MET A 1 13.67 9.95 7.56
C MET A 1 14.70 11.03 7.24
N ALA A 2 14.32 12.13 6.58
CA ALA A 2 15.25 13.14 6.04
C ALA A 2 16.28 13.68 7.05
N LYS A 3 15.87 13.97 8.28
CA LYS A 3 16.78 14.44 9.34
C LYS A 3 17.85 13.40 9.72
N VAL A 4 17.48 12.13 9.85
CA VAL A 4 18.42 11.04 10.21
C VAL A 4 19.37 10.78 9.05
N ALA A 5 18.86 10.71 7.82
CA ALA A 5 19.68 10.54 6.62
C ALA A 5 20.66 11.72 6.41
N ALA A 6 20.23 12.96 6.65
CA ALA A 6 21.11 14.12 6.53
C ALA A 6 22.26 14.12 7.57
N VAL A 7 21.98 13.71 8.80
CA VAL A 7 22.98 13.73 9.90
C VAL A 7 23.90 12.50 9.86
N HIS A 8 23.38 11.33 9.51
CA HIS A 8 24.09 10.06 9.62
C HIS A 8 24.42 9.40 8.27
N GLY A 9 23.86 9.88 7.16
CA GLY A 9 23.99 9.24 5.84
C GLY A 9 25.39 9.24 5.25
N GLN A 10 26.28 10.17 5.65
CA GLN A 10 27.70 10.10 5.27
C GLN A 10 28.43 8.95 5.96
N LYS A 11 27.99 8.55 7.16
CA LYS A 11 28.58 7.44 7.94
C LYS A 11 27.93 6.10 7.62
N ASP A 12 26.65 6.11 7.23
CA ASP A 12 25.91 4.93 6.82
C ASP A 12 25.13 5.24 5.54
N ALA A 13 25.71 4.87 4.39
CA ALA A 13 25.12 5.10 3.07
C ALA A 13 23.77 4.38 2.89
N ARG A 14 23.48 3.33 3.68
CA ARG A 14 22.19 2.62 3.65
C ARG A 14 21.04 3.55 4.02
N LEU A 15 21.28 4.59 4.83
CA LEU A 15 20.25 5.57 5.18
C LEU A 15 19.85 6.47 4.00
N LEU A 16 20.75 6.71 3.06
CA LEU A 16 20.44 7.46 1.84
C LEU A 16 19.61 6.60 0.88
N GLU A 17 19.98 5.33 0.73
CA GLU A 17 19.20 4.36 -0.06
C GLU A 17 17.82 4.14 0.56
N LEU A 18 17.74 3.96 1.89
CA LEU A 18 16.49 3.80 2.63
C LEU A 18 15.55 4.98 2.43
N LYS A 19 16.09 6.21 2.44
CA LYS A 19 15.33 7.43 2.14
C LYS A 19 14.71 7.35 0.74
N ASN A 20 15.50 6.98 -0.26
CA ASN A 20 15.01 6.90 -1.64
C ASN A 20 13.92 5.84 -1.82
N VAL A 21 14.12 4.64 -1.25
CA VAL A 21 13.12 3.55 -1.29
C VAL A 21 11.81 4.00 -0.63
N PHE A 22 11.89 4.63 0.54
CA PHE A 22 10.70 5.13 1.23
C PHE A 22 9.99 6.25 0.48
N GLU A 23 10.73 7.19 -0.13
CA GLU A 23 10.14 8.29 -0.89
C GLU A 23 9.42 7.77 -2.15
N ALA A 24 9.99 6.78 -2.83
CA ALA A 24 9.34 6.09 -3.94
C ALA A 24 8.05 5.37 -3.48
N LEU A 25 8.15 4.53 -2.44
CA LEU A 25 6.99 3.84 -1.87
C LEU A 25 5.89 4.81 -1.44
N LYS A 26 6.24 5.93 -0.80
CA LYS A 26 5.28 6.96 -0.38
C LYS A 26 4.53 7.53 -1.57
N SER A 27 5.23 7.90 -2.64
CA SER A 27 4.62 8.47 -3.85
C SER A 27 3.69 7.46 -4.54
N GLU A 28 4.09 6.20 -4.58
CA GLU A 28 3.27 5.11 -5.14
C GLU A 28 2.02 4.90 -4.30
N LEU A 29 2.14 4.80 -2.97
CA LEU A 29 1.00 4.64 -2.06
C LEU A 29 0.01 5.81 -2.13
N GLU A 30 0.47 7.05 -2.25
CA GLU A 30 -0.42 8.23 -2.41
C GLU A 30 -1.24 8.15 -3.70
N THR A 31 -0.63 7.65 -4.78
CA THR A 31 -1.34 7.44 -6.06
C THR A 31 -2.27 6.23 -6.00
N HIS A 32 -1.79 5.14 -5.40
CA HIS A 32 -2.50 3.88 -5.20
C HIS A 32 -3.80 4.08 -4.44
N THR A 33 -3.71 4.58 -3.20
CA THR A 33 -4.86 4.85 -2.33
C THR A 33 -5.82 5.85 -2.97
N GLY A 34 -5.31 6.82 -3.74
CA GLY A 34 -6.15 7.72 -4.53
C GLY A 34 -7.02 7.02 -5.58
N LYS A 35 -6.52 5.97 -6.25
CA LYS A 35 -7.32 5.15 -7.19
C LYS A 35 -8.33 4.30 -6.44
N GLU A 36 -7.95 3.75 -5.30
CA GLU A 36 -8.84 2.96 -4.47
C GLU A 36 -10.04 3.78 -3.97
N GLU A 37 -9.77 4.88 -3.29
CA GLU A 37 -10.79 5.70 -2.63
C GLU A 37 -11.76 6.35 -3.62
N LYS A 38 -11.25 6.80 -4.78
CA LYS A 38 -12.02 7.58 -5.75
C LYS A 38 -12.70 6.72 -6.81
N ILE A 39 -12.17 5.54 -7.11
CA ILE A 39 -12.64 4.71 -8.23
C ILE A 39 -13.06 3.31 -7.76
N LEU A 40 -12.13 2.52 -7.21
CA LEU A 40 -12.38 1.10 -6.94
C LEU A 40 -13.37 0.88 -5.80
N PHE A 41 -13.14 1.48 -4.64
CA PHE A 41 -14.01 1.31 -3.47
C PHE A 41 -15.44 1.83 -3.69
N PRO A 42 -15.68 3.00 -4.33
CA PRO A 42 -17.02 3.41 -4.71
C PRO A 42 -17.74 2.37 -5.58
N TYR A 43 -17.03 1.79 -6.56
CA TYR A 43 -17.61 0.76 -7.41
C TYR A 43 -17.92 -0.53 -6.62
N ILE A 44 -16.99 -1.02 -5.79
CA ILE A 44 -17.21 -2.20 -4.94
C ILE A 44 -18.43 -2.01 -4.04
N ARG A 45 -18.59 -0.82 -3.43
CA ARG A 45 -19.78 -0.51 -2.62
C ARG A 45 -21.08 -0.54 -3.44
N SER A 46 -21.03 -0.13 -4.70
CA SER A 46 -22.19 -0.18 -5.60
C SER A 46 -22.63 -1.61 -5.93
N LEU A 47 -21.73 -2.59 -5.81
CA LEU A 47 -22.04 -4.03 -5.98
C LEU A 47 -22.78 -4.63 -4.77
N ASP A 48 -22.84 -3.92 -3.63
CA ASP A 48 -23.58 -4.41 -2.47
C ASP A 48 -25.09 -4.21 -2.65
N SER A 49 -25.81 -5.33 -2.77
CA SER A 49 -27.28 -5.43 -2.88
C SER A 49 -28.07 -4.67 -1.81
N ARG A 50 -27.48 -4.34 -0.66
CA ARG A 50 -28.13 -3.55 0.40
C ARG A 50 -28.20 -2.05 0.09
N SER A 51 -27.43 -1.58 -0.89
CA SER A 51 -27.41 -0.19 -1.37
C SER A 51 -28.26 -0.03 -2.63
N PHE A 52 -29.44 -0.66 -2.64
CA PHE A 52 -30.26 -0.91 -3.82
C PHE A 52 -30.75 0.38 -4.52
N ASP A 53 -29.94 0.89 -5.45
CA ASP A 53 -30.41 1.72 -6.56
C ASP A 53 -30.22 0.92 -7.86
N ALA A 54 -31.32 0.33 -8.33
CA ALA A 54 -31.36 -0.48 -9.54
C ALA A 54 -30.91 0.29 -10.81
N ALA A 55 -30.89 1.62 -10.77
CA ALA A 55 -30.38 2.45 -11.87
C ALA A 55 -28.85 2.55 -11.90
N ALA A 56 -28.18 2.45 -10.74
CA ALA A 56 -26.72 2.51 -10.62
C ALA A 56 -26.05 1.22 -11.12
N HIS A 57 -26.65 0.07 -10.85
CA HIS A 57 -26.16 -1.26 -11.27
C HIS A 57 -26.12 -1.46 -12.80
N LYS A 58 -26.85 -0.64 -13.57
CA LYS A 58 -26.95 -0.78 -15.03
C LYS A 58 -25.89 -0.01 -15.81
N ARG A 59 -25.11 0.88 -15.16
CA ARG A 59 -24.05 1.61 -15.83
C ARG A 59 -22.78 0.76 -15.82
N GLN A 60 -22.37 0.29 -16.98
CA GLN A 60 -21.07 -0.35 -17.12
C GLN A 60 -19.98 0.64 -16.67
N PRO A 61 -19.05 0.23 -15.80
CA PRO A 61 -17.96 1.10 -15.42
C PRO A 61 -17.08 1.36 -16.63
N VAL A 62 -16.46 2.55 -16.68
CA VAL A 62 -15.55 2.95 -17.77
C VAL A 62 -14.35 2.01 -17.94
N PHE A 63 -14.03 1.24 -16.90
CA PHE A 63 -12.97 0.23 -16.87
C PHE A 63 -13.48 -1.19 -17.19
N GLY A 64 -14.72 -1.35 -17.65
CA GLY A 64 -15.31 -2.63 -18.06
C GLY A 64 -15.77 -3.50 -16.89
N THR A 65 -14.83 -4.11 -16.17
CA THR A 65 -15.12 -5.01 -15.03
C THR A 65 -14.20 -4.69 -13.86
N VAL A 66 -14.62 -5.02 -12.64
CA VAL A 66 -13.80 -4.87 -11.42
C VAL A 66 -12.44 -5.58 -11.52
N LEU A 67 -12.32 -6.61 -12.37
CA LEU A 67 -11.07 -7.35 -12.56
C LEU A 67 -9.93 -6.46 -13.06
N ASN A 68 -10.22 -5.45 -13.89
CA ASN A 68 -9.21 -4.58 -14.47
C ASN A 68 -8.51 -3.70 -13.41
N PRO A 69 -9.23 -2.90 -12.60
CA PRO A 69 -8.59 -2.16 -11.52
C PRO A 69 -7.99 -3.08 -10.45
N VAL A 70 -8.62 -4.22 -10.13
CA VAL A 70 -8.04 -5.19 -9.16
C VAL A 70 -6.66 -5.67 -9.59
N LYS A 71 -6.48 -6.09 -10.85
CA LYS A 71 -5.17 -6.51 -11.35
C LYS A 71 -4.12 -5.39 -11.28
N CYS A 72 -4.53 -4.15 -11.52
CA CYS A 72 -3.67 -2.99 -11.37
C CYS A 72 -3.22 -2.84 -9.91
N MET A 73 -4.14 -2.94 -8.95
CA MET A 73 -3.83 -2.83 -7.52
C MET A 73 -2.94 -3.99 -7.04
N GLU A 74 -3.20 -5.22 -7.49
CA GLU A 74 -2.38 -6.38 -7.13
C GLU A 74 -0.94 -6.28 -7.62
N ASN A 75 -0.71 -5.74 -8.82
CA ASN A 75 0.65 -5.48 -9.31
C ASN A 75 1.36 -4.42 -8.45
N GLU A 76 0.66 -3.34 -8.10
CA GLU A 76 1.20 -2.28 -7.24
C GLU A 76 1.45 -2.77 -5.80
N HIS A 77 0.67 -3.73 -5.32
CA HIS A 77 0.91 -4.40 -4.04
C HIS A 77 2.18 -5.24 -4.04
N GLU A 78 2.52 -5.89 -5.16
CA GLU A 78 3.79 -6.60 -5.30
C GLU A 78 4.97 -5.62 -5.22
N ASP A 79 4.91 -4.52 -5.97
CA ASP A 79 5.94 -3.47 -5.94
C ASP A 79 6.12 -2.89 -4.52
N ALA A 80 5.02 -2.58 -3.83
CA ALA A 80 5.04 -2.15 -2.44
C ALA A 80 5.64 -3.21 -1.51
N GLY A 81 5.32 -4.49 -1.73
CA GLY A 81 5.90 -5.62 -1.00
C GLY A 81 7.41 -5.72 -1.15
N GLN A 82 7.93 -5.52 -2.36
CA GLN A 82 9.37 -5.49 -2.64
C GLN A 82 10.05 -4.30 -1.96
N ALA A 83 9.44 -3.11 -1.99
CA ALA A 83 9.95 -1.95 -1.28
C ALA A 83 10.05 -2.20 0.24
N LEU A 84 9.04 -2.81 0.85
CA LEU A 84 9.06 -3.17 2.27
C LEU A 84 10.16 -4.17 2.62
N LEU A 85 10.37 -5.19 1.78
CA LEU A 85 11.48 -6.15 1.96
C LEU A 85 12.83 -5.43 1.92
N LYS A 86 13.02 -4.55 0.93
CA LYS A 86 14.25 -3.78 0.80
C LYS A 86 14.50 -2.85 1.99
N MET A 87 13.47 -2.17 2.49
CA MET A 87 13.58 -1.33 3.70
C MET A 87 13.98 -2.15 4.92
N ARG A 88 13.43 -3.35 5.07
CA ARG A 88 13.76 -4.28 6.16
C ARG A 88 15.21 -4.77 6.08
N GLU A 89 15.73 -5.04 4.89
CA GLU A 89 17.15 -5.36 4.68
C GLU A 89 18.06 -4.19 5.05
N LEU A 90 17.77 -2.98 4.55
CA LEU A 90 18.58 -1.78 4.78
C LEU A 90 18.64 -1.34 6.25
N THR A 91 17.68 -1.81 7.07
CA THR A 91 17.53 -1.45 8.47
C THR A 91 17.87 -2.59 9.44
N ASP A 92 18.47 -3.68 8.94
CA ASP A 92 18.81 -4.86 9.75
C ASP A 92 17.59 -5.41 10.52
N GLN A 93 16.44 -5.53 9.83
CA GLN A 93 15.14 -5.87 10.43
C GLN A 93 14.65 -4.81 11.42
N TYR A 94 14.78 -3.53 11.06
CA TYR A 94 14.46 -2.37 11.89
C TYR A 94 15.22 -2.30 13.23
N ARG A 95 16.41 -2.91 13.29
CA ARG A 95 17.25 -2.90 14.50
C ARG A 95 18.20 -1.72 14.48
N ALA A 96 18.18 -0.95 15.57
CA ALA A 96 19.05 0.20 15.69
C ALA A 96 20.51 -0.20 16.00
N PRO A 97 21.51 0.48 15.42
CA PRO A 97 22.89 0.29 15.82
C PRO A 97 23.14 0.81 17.25
N GLN A 98 24.22 0.33 17.87
CA GLN A 98 24.62 0.81 19.20
C GLN A 98 24.87 2.33 19.16
N GLY A 99 24.31 3.05 20.13
CA GLY A 99 24.46 4.50 20.22
C GLY A 99 23.57 5.31 19.28
N ALA A 100 22.57 4.67 18.63
CA ALA A 100 21.57 5.39 17.85
C ALA A 100 20.86 6.46 18.69
N CYS A 101 20.74 7.67 18.14
CA CYS A 101 20.03 8.76 18.82
C CYS A 101 18.51 8.51 18.82
N ASN A 102 17.78 9.20 19.70
CA ASN A 102 16.32 9.03 19.84
C ASN A 102 15.54 9.23 18.53
N SER A 103 15.99 10.14 17.65
CA SER A 103 15.35 10.35 16.35
C SER A 103 15.56 9.18 15.37
N TRP A 104 16.67 8.45 15.49
CA TRP A 104 16.90 7.25 14.70
C TRP A 104 16.07 6.08 15.24
N LEU A 105 16.00 5.90 16.56
CA LEU A 105 15.11 4.91 17.19
C LEU A 105 13.64 5.12 16.76
N ALA A 106 13.14 6.35 16.86
CA ALA A 106 11.78 6.68 16.45
C ALA A 106 11.54 6.48 14.94
N LEU A 107 12.56 6.68 14.10
CA LEU A 107 12.46 6.38 12.67
C LEU A 107 12.25 4.89 12.45
N LEU A 108 13.07 4.04 13.06
CA LEU A 108 13.01 2.59 12.86
C LEU A 108 11.68 2.00 13.37
N ASP A 109 11.20 2.45 14.53
CA ASP A 109 9.89 2.07 15.07
C ASP A 109 8.74 2.44 14.12
N GLY A 110 8.77 3.66 13.59
CA GLY A 110 7.77 4.11 12.61
C GLY A 110 7.80 3.30 11.31
N LEU A 111 8.98 2.92 10.83
CA LEU A 111 9.13 2.09 9.63
C LEU A 111 8.67 0.65 9.87
N GLU A 112 8.98 0.07 11.03
CA GLU A 112 8.52 -1.27 11.39
C GLU A 112 6.99 -1.32 11.49
N LYS A 113 6.39 -0.29 12.10
CA LYS A 113 4.93 -0.17 12.16
C LYS A 113 4.31 -0.06 10.78
N LEU A 114 4.85 0.79 9.91
CA LEU A 114 4.39 0.93 8.52
C LEU A 114 4.45 -0.41 7.78
N ASP A 115 5.56 -1.16 7.87
CA ASP A 115 5.72 -2.47 7.23
C ASP A 115 4.62 -3.45 7.69
N LYS A 116 4.41 -3.56 9.00
CA LYS A 116 3.36 -4.44 9.57
C LYS A 116 1.97 -4.03 9.09
N ASP A 117 1.63 -2.75 9.20
CA ASP A 117 0.29 -2.25 8.87
C ASP A 117 0.00 -2.40 7.36
N LEU A 118 0.98 -2.10 6.51
CA LEU A 118 0.81 -2.18 5.06
C LEU A 118 0.68 -3.63 4.57
N ARG A 119 1.42 -4.58 5.16
CA ARG A 119 1.24 -6.00 4.84
C ARG A 119 -0.16 -6.50 5.22
N ILE A 120 -0.67 -6.08 6.37
CA ILE A 120 -2.03 -6.44 6.81
C ILE A 120 -3.08 -5.83 5.87
N HIS A 121 -2.88 -4.58 5.45
CA HIS A 121 -3.75 -3.90 4.48
C HIS A 121 -3.81 -4.65 3.15
N ILE A 122 -2.65 -4.90 2.52
CA ILE A 122 -2.55 -5.67 1.27
C ILE A 122 -3.22 -7.04 1.40
N HIS A 123 -3.01 -7.74 2.52
CA HIS A 123 -3.66 -9.03 2.76
C HIS A 123 -5.19 -8.92 2.79
N LYS A 124 -5.74 -7.92 3.48
CA LYS A 124 -7.19 -7.70 3.54
C LYS A 124 -7.76 -7.44 2.15
N GLU A 125 -7.05 -6.70 1.31
CA GLU A 125 -7.47 -6.42 -0.05
C GLU A 125 -7.38 -7.66 -0.96
N ASN A 126 -6.18 -8.19 -1.14
CA ASN A 126 -5.93 -9.30 -2.07
C ASN A 126 -6.66 -10.59 -1.67
N SER A 127 -6.74 -10.87 -0.37
CA SER A 127 -7.27 -12.17 0.10
C SER A 127 -8.74 -12.13 0.49
N ILE A 128 -9.32 -10.93 0.70
CA ILE A 128 -10.71 -10.82 1.21
C ILE A 128 -11.54 -9.88 0.35
N LEU A 129 -11.15 -8.62 0.21
CA LEU A 129 -12.00 -7.61 -0.45
C LEU A 129 -12.13 -7.87 -1.95
N PHE A 130 -11.01 -8.02 -2.67
CA PHE A 130 -11.01 -8.17 -4.12
C PHE A 130 -11.68 -9.46 -4.59
N PRO A 131 -11.42 -10.65 -3.99
CA PRO A 131 -12.13 -11.87 -4.36
C PRO A 131 -13.65 -11.75 -4.18
N ARG A 132 -14.09 -11.10 -3.09
CA ARG A 132 -15.51 -10.88 -2.83
C ARG A 132 -16.13 -9.90 -3.84
N ALA A 133 -15.44 -8.83 -4.19
CA ALA A 133 -15.91 -7.88 -5.19
C ALA A 133 -16.11 -8.53 -6.57
N ILE A 134 -15.16 -9.36 -7.00
CA ILE A 134 -15.25 -10.13 -8.25
C ILE A 134 -16.48 -11.06 -8.21
N ALA A 135 -16.65 -11.82 -7.12
CA ALA A 135 -17.80 -12.72 -6.97
C ALA A 135 -19.14 -11.96 -6.99
N SER A 136 -19.23 -10.80 -6.34
CA SER A 136 -20.42 -9.95 -6.35
C SER A 136 -20.76 -9.43 -7.75
N GLU A 137 -19.78 -8.94 -8.51
CA GLU A 137 -20.02 -8.48 -9.89
C GLU A 137 -20.50 -9.61 -10.81
N LEU A 138 -19.97 -10.83 -10.63
CA LEU A 138 -20.39 -11.99 -11.40
C LEU A 138 -21.79 -12.49 -11.03
N SER A 139 -22.19 -12.37 -9.76
CA SER A 139 -23.50 -12.82 -9.28
C SER A 139 -24.63 -11.81 -9.54
N GLY A 140 -24.27 -10.53 -9.75
CA GLY A 140 -25.20 -9.46 -10.10
C GLY A 140 -25.37 -9.23 -11.61
N LYS A 141 -24.59 -9.91 -12.45
CA LYS A 141 -24.82 -10.05 -13.90
C LYS A 141 -25.88 -11.11 -14.16
#